data_AF-A0A7C1UJ29-F1
#
_entry.id   AF-A0A7C1UJ29-F1
#
_cell.length_a   1.000
_cell.length_b   1.000
_cell.length_c   1.000
_cell.angle_alpha   90.00
_cell.angle_beta   90.00
_cell.angle_gamma   90.00
#
_symmetry.space_group_name_H-M   'P 1'
#
loop_
_entity.id
_entity.type
_entity.pdbx_description
1 polymer ?
#
loop_
_entity_poly.entity_id
_entity_poly.type
_entity_poly.pdbx_seq_one_letter_code
_entity_poly.pdbx_strand_id
1 'polypeptide(L)' 'MSSGAEMSSMVTVLADLQTRILASAEELAGGPWDDVAVDLYEVDRTLRMTMRRLEKVARNLP' A
#
# COMPACT_ATOMS: atom_id res chain seq x y z
N MET A 1 16.88 10.93 14.66
CA MET A 1 16.32 9.89 13.78
C MET A 1 16.88 10.13 12.39
N SER A 2 17.41 9.12 11.70
CA SER A 2 17.89 9.32 10.32
C SER A 2 16.72 9.25 9.35
N SER A 3 16.77 10.02 8.27
CA SER A 3 15.72 10.04 7.25
C SER A 3 15.50 8.66 6.59
N GLY A 4 16.51 7.78 6.57
CA GLY A 4 16.36 6.41 6.09
C GLY A 4 15.52 5.51 7.02
N ALA A 5 15.62 5.71 8.33
CA ALA A 5 14.80 4.99 9.31
C ALA A 5 13.32 5.40 9.21
N GLU A 6 13.04 6.69 9.03
CA GLU A 6 11.69 7.20 8.80
C GLU A 6 11.07 6.64 7.52
N MET A 7 11.82 6.59 6.41
CA MET A 7 11.29 6.01 5.17
C MET A 7 10.99 4.52 5.30
N SER A 8 11.83 3.78 6.03
CA SER A 8 11.59 2.35 6.32
C SER A 8 10.33 2.15 7.16
N SER A 9 10.10 3.04 8.14
CA SER A 9 8.86 3.08 8.92
C SER A 9 7.64 3.33 8.03
N MET A 10 7.70 4.32 7.13
CA MET A 10 6.63 4.61 6.17
C MET A 10 6.34 3.42 5.23
N VAL A 11 7.35 2.71 4.74
CA VAL A 11 7.16 1.49 3.94
C VAL A 11 6.39 0.44 4.73
N THR A 12 6.71 0.28 6.02
CA THR A 12 6.04 -0.68 6.91
C THR A 12 4.56 -0.32 7.10
N VAL A 13 4.26 0.96 7.36
CA VAL A 13 2.88 1.45 7.49
C VAL A 13 2.09 1.26 6.19
N LEU A 14 2.70 1.54 5.04
CA LEU A 14 2.06 1.32 3.74
C LEU A 14 1.78 -0.16 3.47
N ALA A 15 2.66 -1.07 3.90
CA ALA A 15 2.44 -2.52 3.75
C ALA A 15 1.26 -3.02 4.61
N ASP A 16 1.11 -2.51 5.84
CA ASP A 16 -0.05 -2.82 6.69
C ASP A 16 -1.36 -2.30 6.07
N LEU A 17 -1.35 -1.05 5.61
CA LEU A 17 -2.51 -0.45 4.94
C LEU A 17 -2.90 -1.24 3.68
N GLN A 18 -1.91 -1.63 2.88
CA GLN A 18 -2.11 -2.44 1.69
C GLN A 18 -2.80 -3.77 2.02
N THR A 19 -2.32 -4.47 3.06
CA THR A 19 -2.90 -5.74 3.51
C THR A 19 -4.37 -5.58 3.90
N ARG A 20 -4.69 -4.51 4.62
CA ARG A 20 -6.06 -4.22 5.07
C ARG A 20 -7.00 -3.87 3.91
N ILE A 21 -6.51 -3.08 2.95
CA ILE A 21 -7.29 -2.71 1.75
C ILE A 21 -7.59 -3.94 0.90
N LEU A 22 -6.59 -4.82 0.72
CA LEU A 22 -6.78 -6.04 -0.04
C LEU A 22 -7.82 -6.96 0.63
N ALA A 23 -7.74 -7.15 1.95
CA ALA A 23 -8.72 -7.93 2.68
C ALA A 23 -10.14 -7.36 2.54
N SER A 24 -10.30 -6.04 2.64
CA SER A 24 -11.61 -5.39 2.41
C SER A 24 -12.10 -5.54 0.97
N ALA A 25 -11.21 -5.50 -0.02
CA ALA A 25 -11.58 -5.75 -1.42
C ALA A 25 -12.10 -7.18 -1.61
N GLU A 26 -11.39 -8.16 -1.04
CA GLU A 26 -11.75 -9.59 -1.10
C GLU A 26 -13.10 -9.88 -0.41
N GLU A 27 -13.41 -9.19 0.70
CA GLU A 27 -14.70 -9.32 1.39
C GLU A 27 -15.88 -8.77 0.58
N LEU A 28 -15.65 -7.73 -0.22
CA LEU A 28 -16.69 -7.06 -1.02
C LEU A 28 -16.87 -7.67 -2.41
N ALA A 29 -15.84 -8.34 -2.93
CA ALA A 29 -15.82 -8.92 -4.26
C ALA A 29 -16.92 -9.98 -4.45
N GLY A 30 -17.62 -9.90 -5.58
CA GLY A 30 -18.76 -10.77 -5.91
C GLY A 30 -20.02 -10.51 -5.08
N GLY A 31 -20.02 -9.46 -4.24
CA GLY A 31 -21.15 -9.02 -3.44
C GLY A 31 -21.89 -7.82 -4.05
N PRO A 32 -22.83 -7.23 -3.31
CA PRO A 32 -23.57 -6.03 -3.72
C PRO A 32 -22.70 -4.77 -3.93
N TRP A 33 -21.46 -4.79 -3.47
CA TRP A 33 -20.51 -3.67 -3.48
C TRP A 33 -19.26 -4.00 -4.30
N ASP A 34 -19.42 -4.80 -5.36
CA ASP A 34 -18.32 -5.24 -6.23
C ASP A 34 -17.62 -4.07 -6.93
N ASP A 35 -18.34 -2.98 -7.18
CA ASP A 35 -17.79 -1.71 -7.67
C ASP A 35 -16.77 -1.11 -6.67
N VAL A 36 -17.09 -1.11 -5.38
CA VAL A 36 -16.17 -0.68 -4.32
C VAL A 36 -14.97 -1.62 -4.23
N ALA A 37 -15.16 -2.93 -4.42
CA ALA A 37 -14.06 -3.89 -4.45
C ALA A 37 -13.07 -3.58 -5.59
N VAL A 38 -13.57 -3.26 -6.78
CA VAL A 38 -12.76 -2.84 -7.93
C VAL A 38 -11.92 -1.60 -7.59
N ASP A 39 -12.54 -0.58 -6.99
CA ASP A 39 -11.82 0.64 -6.59
C ASP A 39 -10.73 0.33 -5.54
N LEU A 40 -11.00 -0.55 -4.58
CA LEU A 40 -10.00 -0.96 -3.57
C LEU A 40 -8.82 -1.71 -4.19
N TYR A 41 -9.04 -2.53 -5.23
CA TYR A 41 -7.94 -3.17 -5.96
C TYR A 41 -7.05 -2.16 -6.70
N GLU A 42 -7.65 -1.10 -7.26
CA GLU A 42 -6.87 -0.01 -7.88
C GLU A 42 -6.07 0.79 -6.84
N VAL A 43 -6.61 0.96 -5.62
CA VAL A 43 -5.87 1.54 -4.50
C VAL A 43 -4.71 0.64 -4.08
N ASP A 44 -4.90 -0.68 -3.92
CA ASP A 44 -3.81 -1.64 -3.64
C ASP A 44 -2.70 -1.53 -4.69
N ARG A 45 -3.08 -1.51 -5.98
CA ARG A 45 -2.14 -1.36 -7.09
C ARG A 45 -1.32 -0.06 -6.97
N THR A 46 -1.97 1.05 -6.64
CA THR A 46 -1.32 2.35 -6.44
C THR A 46 -0.38 2.35 -5.24
N LEU A 47 -0.77 1.70 -4.14
CA LEU A 47 0.06 1.55 -2.95
C LEU A 47 1.31 0.73 -3.23
N ARG A 48 1.20 -0.40 -3.94
CA ARG A 48 2.38 -1.21 -4.36
C ARG A 48 3.38 -0.38 -5.14
N MET A 49 2.91 0.45 -6.07
CA MET A 49 3.79 1.32 -6.87
C MET A 49 4.45 2.41 -6.01
N THR A 50 3.70 2.97 -5.06
CA THR A 50 4.19 3.97 -4.11
C THR A 50 5.27 3.40 -3.19
N MET A 51 5.04 2.21 -2.62
CA MET A 51 6.00 1.51 -1.76
C MET A 51 7.31 1.24 -2.50
N ARG A 52 7.24 0.68 -3.72
CA ARG A 52 8.45 0.44 -4.56
C ARG A 52 9.25 1.73 -4.79
N ARG A 53 8.57 2.84 -5.03
CA ARG A 53 9.21 4.15 -5.22
C ARG A 53 9.84 4.65 -3.93
N LEU A 54 9.17 4.50 -2.80
CA LEU A 54 9.67 4.92 -1.50
C LEU A 54 10.89 4.10 -1.06
N GLU A 55 10.86 2.78 -1.23
CA GLU A 55 12.02 1.91 -0.98
C GLU A 55 13.22 2.30 -1.85
N LYS A 56 12.99 2.66 -3.12
CA LYS A 56 14.05 3.15 -4.00
C LYS A 56 14.66 4.45 -3.46
N VAL A 57 13.86 5.37 -2.95
CA VAL A 57 14.35 6.62 -2.35
C VAL A 57 15.14 6.32 -1.08
N ALA A 58 14.61 5.46 -0.20
CA ALA A 58 15.27 5.07 1.05
C ALA A 58 16.66 4.44 0.83
N ARG A 59 16.81 3.59 -0.20
CA ARG A 59 18.10 2.98 -0.56
C ARG A 59 19.13 3.96 -1.13
N ASN A 60 18.68 5.09 -1.70
CA ASN A 60 19.57 6.10 -2.30
C ASN A 60 19.82 7.28 -1.36
N LEU A 61 19.31 7.20 -0.13
CA LEU A 61 19.54 8.23 0.89
C LEU A 61 20.96 8.08 1.46
N PRO A 62 21.73 9.18 1.57
CA PRO A 62 23.07 9.16 2.17
C PRO A 62 23.06 8.87 3.67
#